data_AF-A0A9W4WZL4-F1
#
_entry.id   AF-A0A9W4WZL4-F1
#
_cell.length_a   1.000
_cell.length_b   1.000
_cell.length_c   1.000
_cell.angle_alpha   90.00
_cell.angle_beta   90.00
_cell.angle_gamma   90.00
#
_symmetry.space_group_name_H-M   'P 1'
#
loop_
_entity.id
_entity.type
_entity.pdbx_description
1 polymer ?
#
loop_
_entity_poly.entity_id
_entity_poly.type
_entity_poly.pdbx_seq_one_letter_code
_entity_poly.pdbx_strand_id
1 'polypeptide(L)'
;KANKLGVLEWMFNHMSIKPSGCVAIDVRSCFMGFYFKAEKSSLTFYLNESGLKSKLDMPIHHMNKYYERALNKTNVTTAKQMREVAKYCIIDAISCQQLMVKHNAINEYREIASIAFLSLFDVHYFAGGMKVCNHLGVNFASLYPSLIMTYNLSPDKMILSQEHAESLKKSGKKLHEINFKFNEYDSVCFDYSCFNTQQNAIKVYMNSFYSTAGNSKSPFFLRELAGSVTSAGQKNNKLVADFIESKGFQKKYGDTDSLYLVCPEECF
;
A
#
# COMPACT_ATOMS: atom_id res chain seq x y z
N LYS A 1 21.22 -0.41 -39.68
CA LYS A 1 20.70 -1.14 -38.48
C LYS A 1 20.31 -0.18 -37.33
N ALA A 2 19.83 1.03 -37.64
CA ALA A 2 19.35 2.00 -36.66
C ALA A 2 17.91 2.38 -37.06
N ASN A 3 16.91 1.70 -36.47
CA ASN A 3 15.49 2.01 -36.66
C ASN A 3 14.65 1.51 -35.46
N LYS A 4 15.10 1.81 -34.24
CA LYS A 4 14.34 1.52 -33.00
C LYS A 4 14.47 2.60 -31.91
N LEU A 5 14.99 3.79 -32.25
CA LEU A 5 15.11 4.91 -31.29
C LEU A 5 13.89 5.83 -31.28
N GLY A 6 13.13 5.90 -32.38
CA GLY A 6 12.03 6.86 -32.51
C GLY A 6 10.86 6.65 -31.53
N VAL A 7 10.53 5.42 -31.14
CA VAL A 7 9.39 5.17 -30.23
C VAL A 7 9.75 5.46 -28.77
N LEU A 8 10.97 5.11 -28.34
CA LEU A 8 11.43 5.38 -26.98
C LEU A 8 11.71 6.88 -26.78
N GLU A 9 12.29 7.55 -27.77
CA GLU A 9 12.52 9.00 -27.76
C GLU A 9 11.20 9.79 -27.86
N TRP A 10 10.21 9.27 -28.61
CA TRP A 10 8.85 9.83 -28.64
C TRP A 10 8.11 9.63 -27.31
N MET A 11 8.20 8.45 -26.67
CA MET A 11 7.64 8.19 -25.33
C MET A 11 8.31 9.04 -24.25
N PHE A 12 9.64 9.24 -24.31
CA PHE A 12 10.38 10.09 -23.38
C PHE A 12 10.02 11.56 -23.53
N ASN A 13 9.79 12.04 -24.76
CA ASN A 13 9.46 13.43 -25.06
C ASN A 13 7.96 13.80 -24.87
N HIS A 14 7.04 12.83 -24.84
CA HIS A 14 5.58 13.11 -24.74
C HIS A 14 4.93 12.83 -23.36
N MET A 15 5.62 12.17 -22.42
CA MET A 15 5.04 11.85 -21.09
C MET A 15 5.42 12.79 -19.95
N SER A 16 6.41 13.66 -20.12
CA SER A 16 6.77 14.65 -19.10
C SER A 16 6.27 16.03 -19.51
N ILE A 17 4.94 16.23 -19.44
CA ILE A 17 4.46 17.61 -19.27
C ILE A 17 5.07 18.04 -17.93
N LYS A 18 6.02 18.97 -17.98
CA LYS A 18 6.63 19.61 -16.81
C LYS A 18 6.05 21.03 -16.70
N PRO A 19 4.79 21.21 -16.25
CA PRO A 19 4.35 22.54 -15.89
C PRO A 19 5.23 23.00 -14.75
N SER A 20 5.89 24.15 -14.91
CA SER A 20 6.69 24.74 -13.84
C SER A 20 5.83 24.88 -12.58
N GLY A 21 6.29 24.32 -11.46
CA GLY A 21 5.57 24.34 -10.19
C GLY A 21 4.53 23.22 -10.00
N CYS A 22 4.40 22.26 -10.91
CA CYS A 22 3.48 21.12 -10.77
C CYS A 22 4.21 19.76 -10.90
N VAL A 23 3.74 18.76 -10.16
CA VAL A 23 4.19 17.36 -10.30
C VAL A 23 3.05 16.55 -10.93
N ALA A 24 3.25 16.08 -12.16
CA ALA A 24 2.26 15.29 -12.87
C ALA A 24 2.37 13.81 -12.46
N ILE A 25 1.40 13.34 -11.67
CA ILE A 25 1.37 11.96 -11.18
C ILE A 25 0.38 11.14 -12.01
N ASP A 26 0.90 10.18 -12.78
CA ASP A 26 0.07 9.20 -13.49
C ASP A 26 -0.32 8.05 -12.55
N VAL A 27 -1.62 8.00 -12.22
CA VAL A 27 -2.21 6.97 -11.35
C VAL A 27 -1.96 5.57 -11.89
N ARG A 28 -2.02 5.35 -13.21
CA ARG A 28 -1.79 4.02 -13.78
C ARG A 28 -0.35 3.58 -13.56
N SER A 29 0.61 4.47 -13.81
CA SER A 29 2.04 4.21 -13.61
C SER A 29 2.35 3.91 -12.13
N CYS A 30 1.76 4.66 -11.19
CA CYS A 30 1.87 4.37 -9.76
C CYS A 30 1.34 2.97 -9.41
N PHE A 31 0.15 2.61 -9.91
CA PHE A 31 -0.50 1.35 -9.59
C PHE A 31 0.14 0.13 -10.26
N MET A 32 0.75 0.28 -11.43
CA MET A 32 1.64 -0.76 -11.97
C MET A 32 2.81 -1.05 -11.03
N GLY A 33 3.33 -0.04 -10.33
CA GLY A 33 4.35 -0.22 -9.29
C GLY A 33 3.82 -0.84 -7.98
N PHE A 34 2.53 -0.67 -7.64
CA PHE A 34 1.91 -1.38 -6.51
C PHE A 34 1.62 -2.85 -6.85
N TYR A 35 1.13 -3.09 -8.06
CA TYR A 35 0.70 -4.39 -8.55
C TYR A 35 1.63 -4.91 -9.65
N PHE A 36 2.93 -4.96 -9.39
CA PHE A 36 3.95 -5.26 -10.42
C PHE A 36 3.85 -6.66 -11.05
N LYS A 37 3.13 -7.59 -10.41
CA LYS A 37 2.85 -8.95 -10.92
C LYS A 37 1.48 -9.08 -11.59
N ALA A 38 0.67 -8.03 -11.61
CA ALA A 38 -0.67 -8.12 -12.17
C ALA A 38 -0.65 -8.15 -13.70
N GLU A 39 -1.47 -9.01 -14.28
CA GLU A 39 -1.62 -9.13 -15.74
C GLU A 39 -2.44 -7.99 -16.35
N LYS A 40 -3.26 -7.31 -15.53
CA LYS A 40 -4.16 -6.24 -15.95
C LYS A 40 -3.74 -4.90 -15.32
N SER A 41 -4.02 -3.81 -16.03
CA SER A 41 -3.72 -2.44 -15.60
C SER A 41 -4.85 -1.44 -15.88
N SER A 42 -6.09 -1.93 -16.02
CA SER A 42 -7.25 -1.07 -16.22
C SER A 42 -7.69 -0.41 -14.91
N LEU A 43 -8.31 0.77 -15.02
CA LEU A 43 -8.85 1.47 -13.84
C LEU A 43 -9.84 0.59 -13.06
N THR A 44 -10.74 -0.08 -13.78
CA THR A 44 -11.72 -1.00 -13.21
C THR A 44 -11.06 -2.16 -12.46
N PHE A 45 -9.94 -2.68 -12.95
CA PHE A 45 -9.17 -3.70 -12.24
C PHE A 45 -8.63 -3.17 -10.91
N TYR A 46 -7.95 -2.02 -10.92
CA TYR A 46 -7.38 -1.45 -9.69
C TYR A 46 -8.44 -1.02 -8.67
N LEU A 47 -9.60 -0.55 -9.11
CA LEU A 47 -10.73 -0.25 -8.24
C LEU A 47 -11.18 -1.50 -7.48
N ASN A 48 -11.35 -2.62 -8.19
CA ASN A 48 -11.77 -3.89 -7.59
C ASN A 48 -10.72 -4.43 -6.62
N GLU A 49 -9.44 -4.43 -7.02
CA GLU A 49 -8.33 -4.86 -6.14
C GLU A 49 -8.19 -3.99 -4.88
N SER A 50 -8.65 -2.74 -4.93
CA SER A 50 -8.63 -1.81 -3.79
C SER A 50 -9.91 -1.85 -2.95
N GLY A 51 -10.86 -2.74 -3.28
CA GLY A 51 -12.16 -2.84 -2.61
C GLY A 51 -13.07 -1.62 -2.83
N LEU A 52 -12.82 -0.83 -3.88
CA LEU A 52 -13.63 0.34 -4.23
C LEU A 52 -14.77 -0.06 -5.19
N LYS A 53 -15.83 0.75 -5.20
CA LYS A 53 -16.99 0.47 -6.06
C LYS A 53 -16.56 0.49 -7.53
N SER A 54 -16.83 -0.62 -8.23
CA SER A 54 -16.62 -0.72 -9.66
C SER A 54 -17.42 0.33 -10.43
N LYS A 55 -16.84 0.82 -11.52
CA LYS A 55 -17.46 1.79 -12.42
C LYS A 55 -18.07 1.08 -13.63
N LEU A 56 -19.11 1.69 -14.21
CA LEU A 56 -19.64 1.27 -15.52
C LEU A 56 -18.82 1.92 -16.62
N ASP A 57 -18.26 1.12 -17.53
CA ASP A 57 -17.50 1.62 -18.67
C ASP A 57 -18.41 2.02 -19.85
N MET A 58 -18.16 3.19 -20.43
CA MET A 58 -18.79 3.63 -21.68
C MET A 58 -17.87 3.27 -22.85
N PRO A 59 -18.30 2.39 -23.78
CA PRO A 59 -17.49 2.08 -24.95
C PRO A 59 -17.21 3.32 -25.80
N ILE A 60 -15.98 3.45 -26.30
CA ILE A 60 -15.53 4.63 -27.05
C ILE A 60 -16.41 4.92 -28.29
N HIS A 61 -16.85 3.87 -28.99
CA HIS A 61 -17.73 4.02 -30.15
C HIS A 61 -19.08 4.65 -29.79
N HIS A 62 -19.57 4.39 -28.57
CA HIS A 62 -20.83 4.97 -28.08
C HIS A 62 -20.66 6.45 -27.77
N MET A 63 -19.53 6.81 -27.16
CA MET A 63 -19.17 8.20 -26.87
C MET A 63 -19.00 9.01 -28.16
N ASN A 64 -18.28 8.48 -29.16
CA ASN A 64 -18.09 9.14 -30.45
C ASN A 64 -19.43 9.41 -31.15
N LYS A 65 -20.35 8.44 -31.11
CA LYS A 65 -21.70 8.59 -31.65
C LYS A 65 -22.49 9.72 -30.97
N TYR A 66 -22.32 9.90 -29.66
CA TYR A 66 -22.94 11.01 -28.93
C TYR A 66 -22.34 12.36 -29.35
N TYR A 67 -21.02 12.43 -29.50
CA TYR A 67 -20.34 13.63 -30.00
C TYR A 67 -20.78 13.99 -31.44
N GLU A 68 -20.80 13.04 -32.36
CA GLU A 68 -21.25 13.26 -33.74
C GLU A 68 -22.69 13.80 -33.79
N ARG A 69 -23.58 13.23 -32.98
CA ARG A 69 -24.97 13.70 -32.88
C ARG A 69 -25.06 15.12 -32.33
N ALA A 70 -24.27 15.43 -31.30
CA ALA A 70 -24.23 16.76 -30.69
C ALA A 70 -23.69 17.83 -31.64
N LEU A 71 -22.72 17.49 -32.50
CA LEU A 71 -22.19 18.38 -33.54
C LEU A 71 -23.24 18.66 -34.63
N ASN A 72 -24.03 17.66 -35.01
CA ASN A 72 -25.02 17.81 -36.08
C ASN A 72 -26.29 18.56 -35.65
N LYS A 73 -26.78 18.34 -34.43
CA LYS A 73 -28.01 18.99 -33.95
C LYS A 73 -28.05 19.16 -32.43
N THR A 74 -28.22 20.40 -31.99
CA THR A 74 -28.44 20.72 -30.57
C THR A 74 -29.93 20.56 -30.23
N ASN A 75 -30.27 19.59 -29.39
CA ASN A 75 -31.60 19.40 -28.86
C ASN A 75 -31.52 18.83 -27.42
N VAL A 76 -32.67 18.70 -26.75
CA VAL A 76 -32.73 18.19 -25.37
C VAL A 76 -32.12 16.78 -25.25
N THR A 77 -32.28 15.93 -26.28
CA THR A 77 -31.73 14.57 -26.30
C THR A 77 -30.21 14.56 -26.42
N THR A 78 -29.62 15.38 -27.30
CA THR A 78 -28.16 15.46 -27.47
C THR A 78 -27.50 16.12 -26.27
N ALA A 79 -28.15 17.12 -25.65
CA ALA A 79 -27.72 17.66 -24.37
C ALA A 79 -27.71 16.61 -23.25
N LYS A 80 -28.74 15.75 -23.19
CA LYS A 80 -28.78 14.63 -22.22
C LYS A 80 -27.65 13.62 -22.46
N GLN A 81 -27.38 13.27 -23.71
CA GLN A 81 -26.26 12.37 -24.07
C GLN A 81 -24.91 12.96 -23.68
N MET A 82 -24.68 14.25 -23.96
CA MET A 82 -23.45 14.93 -23.54
C MET A 82 -23.30 15.01 -22.01
N ARG A 83 -24.41 15.17 -21.28
CA ARG A 83 -24.42 15.10 -19.82
C ARG A 83 -24.01 13.70 -19.31
N GLU A 84 -24.43 12.63 -19.99
CA GLU A 84 -24.00 11.26 -19.67
C GLU A 84 -22.50 11.07 -19.88
N VAL A 85 -21.94 11.58 -20.98
CA VAL A 85 -20.49 11.57 -21.23
C VAL A 85 -19.74 12.33 -20.15
N ALA A 86 -20.17 13.56 -19.82
CA ALA A 86 -19.55 14.35 -18.77
C ALA A 86 -19.58 13.64 -17.41
N LYS A 87 -20.71 13.00 -17.06
CA LYS A 87 -20.84 12.22 -15.83
C LYS A 87 -19.86 11.05 -15.79
N TYR A 88 -19.67 10.35 -16.92
CA TYR A 88 -18.67 9.29 -17.03
C TYR A 88 -17.25 9.80 -16.79
N CYS A 89 -16.85 10.90 -17.43
CA CYS A 89 -15.52 11.50 -17.24
C CYS A 89 -15.28 11.94 -15.79
N ILE A 90 -16.30 12.49 -15.13
CA ILE A 90 -16.22 12.90 -13.71
C ILE A 90 -16.01 11.67 -12.81
N ILE A 91 -16.75 10.58 -13.06
CA ILE A 91 -16.59 9.33 -12.29
C ILE A 91 -15.16 8.80 -12.44
N ASP A 92 -14.61 8.79 -13.66
CA ASP A 92 -13.25 8.33 -13.91
C ASP A 92 -12.20 9.17 -13.18
N ALA A 93 -12.33 10.50 -13.21
CA ALA A 93 -11.43 11.40 -12.49
C ALA A 93 -11.50 11.19 -10.98
N ILE A 94 -12.71 11.05 -10.42
CA ILE A 94 -12.91 10.79 -8.99
C ILE A 94 -12.36 9.41 -8.61
N SER A 95 -12.56 8.39 -9.44
CA SER A 95 -12.04 7.05 -9.20
C SER A 95 -10.50 7.03 -9.13
N CYS A 96 -9.83 7.76 -10.02
CA CYS A 96 -8.38 7.95 -9.96
C CYS A 96 -7.95 8.61 -8.64
N GLN A 97 -8.66 9.65 -8.19
CA GLN A 97 -8.38 10.31 -6.92
C GLN A 97 -8.60 9.37 -5.71
N GLN A 98 -9.71 8.62 -5.71
CA GLN A 98 -10.03 7.66 -4.66
C GLN A 98 -8.96 6.58 -4.52
N LEU A 99 -8.43 6.08 -5.64
CA LEU A 99 -7.31 5.13 -5.64
C LEU A 99 -6.07 5.73 -4.97
N MET A 100 -5.68 6.93 -5.36
CA MET A 100 -4.51 7.60 -4.78
C MET A 100 -4.63 7.86 -3.28
N VAL A 101 -5.84 8.24 -2.82
CA VAL A 101 -6.14 8.43 -1.40
C VAL A 101 -6.13 7.10 -0.65
N LYS A 102 -6.77 6.07 -1.19
CA LYS A 102 -6.88 4.74 -0.56
C LYS A 102 -5.53 4.10 -0.31
N HIS A 103 -4.56 4.33 -1.21
CA HIS A 103 -3.20 3.79 -1.11
C HIS A 103 -2.21 4.74 -0.46
N ASN A 104 -2.65 5.91 0.02
CA ASN A 104 -1.79 6.93 0.62
C ASN A 104 -0.58 7.34 -0.26
N ALA A 105 -0.68 7.18 -1.58
CA ALA A 105 0.47 7.14 -2.48
C ALA A 105 1.25 8.46 -2.54
N ILE A 106 0.56 9.60 -2.40
CA ILE A 106 1.22 10.92 -2.39
C ILE A 106 2.03 11.10 -1.10
N ASN A 107 1.51 10.65 0.04
CA ASN A 107 2.20 10.77 1.31
C ASN A 107 3.47 9.91 1.32
N GLU A 108 3.47 8.74 0.66
CA GLU A 108 4.70 7.95 0.48
C GLU A 108 5.80 8.74 -0.22
N TYR A 109 5.49 9.41 -1.32
CA TYR A 109 6.46 10.25 -2.02
C TYR A 109 6.93 11.44 -1.17
N ARG A 110 6.03 12.03 -0.38
CA ARG A 110 6.37 13.16 0.50
C ARG A 110 7.34 12.76 1.60
N GLU A 111 7.12 11.62 2.25
CA GLU A 111 8.01 11.15 3.32
C GLU A 111 9.39 10.79 2.79
N ILE A 112 9.47 10.13 1.63
CA ILE A 112 10.76 9.84 0.98
C ILE A 112 11.48 11.14 0.60
N ALA A 113 10.75 12.13 0.06
CA ALA A 113 11.32 13.43 -0.31
C ALA A 113 11.88 14.16 0.91
N SER A 114 11.14 14.12 2.03
CA SER A 114 11.55 14.70 3.31
C SER A 114 12.84 14.05 3.85
N ILE A 115 12.89 12.72 3.89
CA ILE A 115 14.03 11.97 4.43
C ILE A 115 15.28 12.12 3.55
N ALA A 116 15.10 12.11 2.23
CA ALA A 116 16.21 12.18 1.28
C ALA A 116 16.63 13.62 0.95
N PHE A 117 15.94 14.63 1.48
CA PHE A 117 16.13 16.05 1.11
C PHE A 117 16.04 16.29 -0.41
N LEU A 118 15.10 15.61 -1.06
CA LEU A 118 14.86 15.70 -2.51
C LEU A 118 13.56 16.45 -2.80
N SER A 119 13.43 16.95 -4.03
CA SER A 119 12.14 17.47 -4.48
C SER A 119 11.13 16.32 -4.65
N LEU A 120 9.84 16.60 -4.45
CA LEU A 120 8.77 15.63 -4.71
C LEU A 120 8.79 15.12 -6.16
N PHE A 121 9.22 15.99 -7.09
CA PHE A 121 9.45 15.64 -8.48
C PHE A 121 10.52 14.56 -8.61
N ASP A 122 11.69 14.74 -7.99
CA ASP A 122 12.78 13.79 -8.11
C ASP A 122 12.43 12.42 -7.52
N VAL A 123 11.70 12.42 -6.41
CA VAL A 123 11.20 11.19 -5.81
C VAL A 123 10.22 10.47 -6.73
N HIS A 124 9.27 11.18 -7.32
CA HIS A 124 8.28 10.56 -8.20
C HIS A 124 8.90 9.96 -9.47
N TYR A 125 9.83 10.68 -10.12
CA TYR A 125 10.38 10.27 -11.41
C TYR A 125 11.65 9.42 -11.34
N PHE A 126 12.45 9.54 -10.28
CA PHE A 126 13.76 8.86 -10.19
C PHE A 126 13.89 7.86 -9.04
N ALA A 127 13.13 7.98 -7.94
CA ALA A 127 13.24 7.07 -6.80
C ALA A 127 12.41 5.76 -6.93
N GLY A 128 11.80 5.53 -8.09
CA GLY A 128 10.91 4.38 -8.33
C GLY A 128 11.65 3.07 -8.59
N GLY A 129 11.88 2.25 -7.56
CA GLY A 129 12.37 0.88 -7.81
C GLY A 129 12.55 -0.04 -6.60
N MET A 130 12.82 0.48 -5.39
CA MET A 130 13.13 -0.37 -4.25
C MET A 130 12.01 -0.42 -3.23
N LYS A 131 10.95 -1.18 -3.53
CA LYS A 131 10.01 -1.62 -2.50
C LYS A 131 10.57 -2.86 -1.83
N VAL A 132 11.13 -2.70 -0.64
CA VAL A 132 11.58 -3.82 0.18
C VAL A 132 10.46 -4.18 1.16
N CYS A 133 9.74 -5.26 0.86
CA CYS A 133 8.82 -5.88 1.81
C CYS A 133 9.64 -6.81 2.72
N ASN A 134 9.86 -6.42 3.97
CA ASN A 134 10.39 -7.35 4.99
C ASN A 134 9.14 -7.93 5.60
N HIS A 135 8.97 -9.24 5.47
CA HIS A 135 7.97 -9.96 6.25
C HIS A 135 8.54 -10.16 7.66
N LEU A 136 8.45 -9.14 8.51
CA LEU A 136 8.76 -9.30 9.93
C LEU A 136 7.51 -9.90 10.60
N GLY A 137 7.42 -11.23 10.54
CA GLY A 137 6.38 -11.99 11.20
C GLY A 137 6.76 -12.28 12.66
N VAL A 138 6.50 -11.33 13.55
CA VAL A 138 6.17 -11.67 14.95
C VAL A 138 4.70 -11.31 15.14
N ASN A 139 3.83 -12.17 14.63
CA ASN A 139 2.41 -12.11 14.94
C ASN A 139 2.20 -12.74 16.31
N PHE A 140 1.47 -12.07 17.19
CA PHE A 140 0.81 -12.76 18.30
C PHE A 140 -0.03 -13.88 17.66
N ALA A 141 0.38 -15.13 17.85
CA ALA A 141 -0.40 -16.27 17.40
C ALA A 141 -1.81 -16.12 17.99
N SER A 142 -2.79 -15.85 17.12
CA SER A 142 -4.20 -15.80 17.51
C SER A 142 -4.59 -14.70 18.51
N LEU A 143 -4.04 -13.48 18.45
CA LEU A 143 -4.42 -12.37 19.35
C LEU A 143 -5.95 -12.19 19.48
N TYR A 144 -6.67 -12.10 18.37
CA TYR A 144 -8.12 -11.91 18.39
C TYR A 144 -8.87 -13.12 18.94
N PRO A 145 -8.60 -14.38 18.53
CA PRO A 145 -9.15 -15.56 19.19
C PRO A 145 -8.83 -15.62 20.70
N SER A 146 -7.61 -15.31 21.12
CA SER A 146 -7.22 -15.28 22.52
C SER A 146 -8.01 -14.22 23.30
N LEU A 147 -8.17 -13.01 22.76
CA LEU A 147 -8.99 -11.97 23.39
C LEU A 147 -10.49 -12.37 23.45
N ILE A 148 -11.02 -12.99 22.40
CA ILE A 148 -12.40 -13.49 22.37
C ILE A 148 -12.62 -14.55 23.45
N MET A 149 -11.67 -15.47 23.64
CA MET A 149 -11.73 -16.51 24.67
C MET A 149 -11.51 -15.93 26.08
N THR A 150 -10.50 -15.08 26.28
CA THR A 150 -10.16 -14.48 27.58
C THR A 150 -11.28 -13.61 28.12
N TYR A 151 -11.92 -12.81 27.25
CA TYR A 151 -13.01 -11.92 27.64
C TYR A 151 -14.41 -12.50 27.37
N ASN A 152 -14.48 -13.76 26.91
CA ASN A 152 -15.72 -14.47 26.59
C ASN A 152 -16.68 -13.64 25.68
N LEU A 153 -16.10 -13.05 24.63
CA LEU A 153 -16.79 -12.15 23.71
C LEU A 153 -17.68 -12.97 22.75
N SER A 154 -18.91 -13.27 23.18
CA SER A 154 -19.95 -13.91 22.37
C SER A 154 -21.16 -12.96 22.21
N PRO A 155 -21.86 -12.97 21.07
CA PRO A 155 -23.10 -12.21 20.88
C PRO A 155 -24.12 -12.45 22.01
N ASP A 156 -24.18 -13.66 22.56
CA ASP A 156 -25.10 -14.03 23.65
C ASP A 156 -24.71 -13.44 25.02
N LYS A 157 -23.50 -12.88 25.13
CA LYS A 157 -22.94 -12.29 26.36
C LYS A 157 -22.75 -10.77 26.27
N MET A 158 -23.00 -10.18 25.09
CA MET A 158 -22.95 -8.74 24.89
C MET A 158 -24.25 -8.08 25.36
N ILE A 159 -24.13 -7.12 26.29
CA ILE A 159 -25.25 -6.33 26.80
C ILE A 159 -25.11 -4.92 26.25
N LEU A 160 -26.01 -4.55 25.34
CA LEU A 160 -25.99 -3.24 24.66
C LEU A 160 -26.92 -2.21 25.31
N SER A 161 -27.77 -2.63 26.26
CA SER A 161 -28.73 -1.76 26.96
C SER A 161 -28.29 -1.50 28.40
N GLN A 162 -28.27 -0.22 28.79
CA GLN A 162 -27.89 0.24 30.12
C GLN A 162 -28.82 -0.31 31.20
N GLU A 163 -30.14 -0.33 30.96
CA GLU A 163 -31.13 -0.86 31.90
C GLU A 163 -30.93 -2.37 32.17
N HIS A 164 -30.58 -3.11 31.11
CA HIS A 164 -30.30 -4.54 31.21
C HIS A 164 -28.98 -4.80 31.96
N ALA A 165 -27.97 -3.97 31.76
CA ALA A 165 -26.71 -4.04 32.50
C ALA A 165 -26.90 -3.74 34.00
N GLU A 166 -27.74 -2.75 34.34
CA GLU A 166 -28.05 -2.42 35.73
C GLU A 166 -28.83 -3.52 36.46
N SER A 167 -29.80 -4.15 35.78
CA SER A 167 -30.54 -5.31 36.30
C SER A 167 -29.60 -6.48 36.62
N LEU A 168 -28.63 -6.76 35.73
CA LEU A 168 -27.67 -7.85 35.92
C LEU A 168 -26.60 -7.55 36.99
N LYS A 169 -26.23 -6.27 37.16
CA LYS A 169 -25.39 -5.83 38.30
C LYS A 169 -26.14 -6.03 39.62
N LYS A 170 -27.43 -5.69 39.68
CA LYS A 170 -28.29 -5.92 40.86
C LYS A 170 -28.47 -7.41 41.16
N SER A 171 -28.47 -8.26 40.14
CA SER A 171 -28.49 -9.73 40.29
C SER A 171 -27.11 -10.35 40.61
N GLY A 172 -26.10 -9.54 40.95
CA GLY A 172 -24.78 -10.00 41.39
C GLY A 172 -23.85 -10.52 40.29
N LYS A 173 -24.16 -10.30 39.00
CA LYS A 173 -23.25 -10.72 37.91
C LYS A 173 -22.13 -9.70 37.72
N LYS A 174 -20.90 -10.19 37.59
CA LYS A 174 -19.72 -9.38 37.27
C LYS A 174 -19.77 -8.97 35.79
N LEU A 175 -20.02 -7.69 35.53
CA LEU A 175 -19.97 -7.12 34.18
C LEU A 175 -18.63 -6.40 33.98
N HIS A 176 -18.06 -6.56 32.79
CA HIS A 176 -16.87 -5.85 32.36
C HIS A 176 -17.30 -4.73 31.40
N GLU A 177 -17.14 -3.49 31.84
CA GLU A 177 -17.44 -2.33 31.00
C GLU A 177 -16.31 -2.16 29.98
N ILE A 178 -16.67 -2.23 28.70
CA ILE A 178 -15.74 -2.03 27.59
C ILE A 178 -16.01 -0.63 27.03
N ASN A 179 -15.27 0.37 27.51
CA ASN A 179 -15.32 1.73 26.98
C ASN A 179 -14.26 1.89 25.87
N PHE A 180 -14.61 1.53 24.64
CA PHE A 180 -13.87 1.97 23.47
C PHE A 180 -14.73 2.96 22.68
N LYS A 181 -14.20 4.18 22.47
CA LYS A 181 -14.78 5.12 21.52
C LYS A 181 -14.61 4.54 20.11
N PHE A 182 -15.64 3.88 19.59
CA PHE A 182 -15.61 3.27 18.26
C PHE A 182 -15.72 4.29 17.11
N ASN A 183 -15.87 5.59 17.42
CA ASN A 183 -16.14 6.64 16.44
C ASN A 183 -14.88 7.27 15.79
N GLU A 184 -13.68 6.82 16.15
CA GLU A 184 -12.42 7.35 15.58
C GLU A 184 -11.67 6.31 14.73
N TYR A 185 -12.31 5.19 14.37
CA TYR A 185 -11.65 4.11 13.62
C TYR A 185 -10.98 4.61 12.33
N ASP A 186 -11.67 5.48 11.57
CA ASP A 186 -11.11 6.07 10.35
C ASP A 186 -9.90 6.98 10.64
N SER A 187 -9.92 7.72 11.75
CA SER A 187 -8.79 8.56 12.18
C SER A 187 -7.60 7.72 12.61
N VAL A 188 -7.83 6.68 13.41
CA VAL A 188 -6.78 5.76 13.87
C VAL A 188 -6.17 5.00 12.69
N CYS A 189 -6.99 4.55 11.73
CA CYS A 189 -6.50 3.93 10.51
C CYS A 189 -5.68 4.90 9.66
N PHE A 190 -6.09 6.16 9.59
CA PHE A 190 -5.34 7.21 8.88
C PHE A 190 -3.98 7.49 9.56
N ASP A 191 -3.96 7.66 10.89
CA ASP A 191 -2.74 7.90 11.65
C ASP A 191 -1.78 6.70 11.54
N TYR A 192 -2.31 5.48 11.68
CA TYR A 192 -1.55 4.25 11.44
C TYR A 192 -0.95 4.23 10.04
N SER A 193 -1.74 4.59 9.01
CA SER A 193 -1.25 4.66 7.63
C SER A 193 -0.11 5.68 7.48
N CYS A 194 -0.22 6.84 8.12
CA CYS A 194 0.82 7.87 8.10
C CYS A 194 2.12 7.38 8.76
N PHE A 195 2.05 6.82 9.98
CA PHE A 195 3.23 6.26 10.64
C PHE A 195 3.83 5.07 9.87
N ASN A 196 2.97 4.23 9.30
CA ASN A 196 3.40 3.12 8.44
C ASN A 196 4.14 3.63 7.19
N THR A 197 3.66 4.71 6.58
CA THR A 197 4.31 5.36 5.45
C THR A 197 5.68 5.94 5.84
N GLN A 198 5.80 6.57 7.00
CA GLN A 198 7.07 7.08 7.51
C GLN A 198 8.11 5.97 7.73
N GLN A 199 7.75 4.88 8.40
CA GLN A 199 8.69 3.75 8.58
C GLN A 199 9.10 3.13 7.24
N ASN A 200 8.18 3.05 6.28
CA ASN A 200 8.46 2.48 4.97
C ASN A 200 9.41 3.38 4.18
N ALA A 201 9.24 4.70 4.26
CA ALA A 201 10.13 5.64 3.60
C ALA A 201 11.56 5.53 4.14
N ILE A 202 11.75 5.46 5.47
CA ILE A 202 13.07 5.22 6.08
C ILE A 202 13.67 3.93 5.56
N LYS A 203 12.88 2.86 5.53
CA LYS A 203 13.34 1.55 5.10
C LYS A 203 13.75 1.51 3.63
N VAL A 204 12.94 2.09 2.74
CA VAL A 204 13.24 2.20 1.32
C VAL A 204 14.53 2.99 1.12
N TYR A 205 14.67 4.11 1.83
CA TYR A 205 15.87 4.94 1.79
C TYR A 205 17.12 4.15 2.23
N MET A 206 17.08 3.50 3.39
CA MET A 206 18.22 2.74 3.94
C MET A 206 18.65 1.58 3.04
N ASN A 207 17.68 0.83 2.49
CA ASN A 207 17.99 -0.25 1.57
C ASN A 207 18.61 0.29 0.27
N SER A 208 18.07 1.40 -0.26
CA SER A 208 18.60 2.05 -1.47
C SER A 208 20.01 2.58 -1.26
N PHE A 209 20.29 3.15 -0.08
CA PHE A 209 21.62 3.59 0.31
C PHE A 209 22.61 2.43 0.36
N TYR A 210 22.25 1.33 1.01
CA TYR A 210 23.07 0.11 1.02
C TYR A 210 23.37 -0.41 -0.40
N SER A 211 22.36 -0.52 -1.26
CA SER A 211 22.53 -0.96 -2.64
C SER A 211 23.41 -0.01 -3.46
N THR A 212 23.26 1.30 -3.23
CA THR A 212 24.07 2.33 -3.89
C THR A 212 25.53 2.29 -3.43
N ALA A 213 25.78 2.04 -2.14
CA ALA A 213 27.12 1.87 -1.59
C ALA A 213 27.82 0.60 -2.09
N GLY A 214 27.06 -0.46 -2.41
CA GLY A 214 27.59 -1.69 -3.00
C GLY A 214 27.86 -1.61 -4.50
N ASN A 215 27.36 -0.59 -5.20
CA ASN A 215 27.50 -0.46 -6.65
C ASN A 215 28.81 0.26 -7.03
N SER A 216 29.74 -0.44 -7.68
CA SER A 216 31.05 0.11 -8.08
C SER A 216 31.00 1.28 -9.06
N LYS A 217 29.85 1.52 -9.72
CA LYS A 217 29.63 2.66 -10.61
C LYS A 217 29.04 3.89 -9.89
N SER A 218 28.65 3.74 -8.63
CA SER A 218 28.06 4.82 -7.84
C SER A 218 29.15 5.79 -7.36
N PRO A 219 28.89 7.11 -7.36
CA PRO A 219 29.78 8.07 -6.71
C PRO A 219 29.87 7.85 -5.18
N PHE A 220 28.94 7.11 -4.59
CA PHE A 220 28.92 6.74 -3.18
C PHE A 220 29.38 5.30 -2.92
N PHE A 221 30.12 4.69 -3.85
CA PHE A 221 30.62 3.32 -3.69
C PHE A 221 31.54 3.20 -2.47
N LEU A 222 31.15 2.33 -1.54
CA LEU A 222 31.89 2.02 -0.32
C LEU A 222 31.75 0.52 -0.02
N ARG A 223 32.66 -0.27 -0.58
CA ARG A 223 32.62 -1.74 -0.52
C ARG A 223 32.68 -2.26 0.91
N GLU A 224 33.45 -1.61 1.77
CA GLU A 224 33.67 -1.95 3.16
C GLU A 224 32.38 -1.83 3.97
N LEU A 225 31.59 -0.79 3.70
CA LEU A 225 30.27 -0.59 4.31
C LEU A 225 29.32 -1.70 3.88
N ALA A 226 29.18 -1.92 2.57
CA ALA A 226 28.29 -2.97 2.06
C ALA A 226 28.68 -4.35 2.60
N GLY A 227 29.98 -4.69 2.55
CA GLY A 227 30.51 -5.94 3.09
C GLY A 227 30.26 -6.09 4.59
N SER A 228 30.49 -5.02 5.37
CA SER A 228 30.28 -5.02 6.81
C SER A 228 28.80 -5.23 7.18
N VAL A 229 27.87 -4.58 6.46
CA VAL A 229 26.42 -4.77 6.65
C VAL A 229 26.03 -6.22 6.34
N THR A 230 26.49 -6.80 5.23
CA THR A 230 26.19 -8.21 4.88
C THR A 230 26.76 -9.18 5.91
N SER A 231 28.02 -8.99 6.32
CA SER A 231 28.67 -9.87 7.30
C SER A 231 28.00 -9.78 8.68
N ALA A 232 27.62 -8.57 9.12
CA ALA A 232 26.87 -8.39 10.37
C ALA A 232 25.49 -9.05 10.30
N GLY A 233 24.78 -8.92 9.18
CA GLY A 233 23.49 -9.59 8.95
C GLY A 233 23.59 -11.11 9.03
N GLN A 234 24.57 -11.70 8.35
CA GLN A 234 24.84 -13.15 8.42
C GLN A 234 25.17 -13.60 9.84
N LYS A 235 26.00 -12.84 10.56
CA LYS A 235 26.36 -13.14 11.96
C LYS A 235 25.12 -13.10 12.86
N ASN A 236 24.27 -12.09 12.71
CA ASN A 236 23.04 -11.95 13.49
C ASN A 236 22.06 -13.11 13.21
N ASN A 237 21.85 -13.46 11.93
CA ASN A 237 20.99 -14.59 11.58
C ASN A 237 21.50 -15.91 12.18
N LYS A 238 22.83 -16.11 12.19
CA LYS A 238 23.43 -17.28 12.83
C LYS A 238 23.19 -17.27 14.34
N LEU A 239 23.44 -16.15 15.01
CA LEU A 239 23.20 -16.02 16.46
C LEU A 239 21.74 -16.29 16.83
N VAL A 240 20.78 -15.79 16.04
CA VAL A 240 19.35 -16.04 16.25
C VAL A 240 19.01 -17.51 16.01
N ALA A 241 19.55 -18.13 14.95
CA ALA A 241 19.36 -19.55 14.69
C ALA A 241 19.90 -20.41 15.85
N ASP A 242 21.13 -20.15 16.29
CA ASP A 242 21.77 -20.87 17.40
C ASP A 242 20.95 -20.72 18.70
N PHE A 243 20.43 -19.52 18.98
CA PHE A 243 19.57 -19.26 20.14
C PHE A 243 18.28 -20.06 20.09
N ILE A 244 17.63 -20.11 18.93
CA ILE A 244 16.35 -20.79 18.75
C ILE A 244 16.53 -22.32 18.80
N GLU A 245 17.60 -22.84 18.21
CA GLU A 245 17.98 -24.26 18.33
C GLU A 245 18.26 -24.65 19.78
N SER A 246 18.89 -23.76 20.57
CA SER A 246 19.08 -23.98 22.01
C SER A 246 17.77 -24.06 22.82
N LYS A 247 16.65 -23.56 22.26
CA LYS A 247 15.31 -23.63 22.84
C LYS A 247 14.49 -24.84 22.36
N GLY A 248 15.09 -25.75 21.60
CA GLY A 248 14.45 -26.97 21.11
C GLY A 248 13.68 -26.82 19.80
N PHE A 249 13.70 -25.63 19.19
CA PHE A 249 13.10 -25.41 17.87
C PHE A 249 14.06 -25.84 16.77
N GLN A 250 13.54 -26.45 15.71
CA GLN A 250 14.36 -26.85 14.56
C GLN A 250 14.26 -25.82 13.45
N LYS A 251 15.36 -25.50 12.79
CA LYS A 251 15.35 -24.65 11.60
C LYS A 251 14.89 -25.45 10.38
N LYS A 252 13.87 -24.95 9.68
CA LYS A 252 13.41 -25.49 8.39
C LYS A 252 14.09 -24.81 7.21
N TYR A 253 14.16 -23.49 7.25
CA TYR A 253 14.72 -22.68 6.16
C TYR A 253 15.20 -21.33 6.72
N GLY A 254 16.09 -20.65 5.99
CA GLY A 254 16.46 -19.28 6.29
C GLY A 254 16.81 -18.52 5.02
N ASP A 255 16.28 -17.31 4.90
CA ASP A 255 16.64 -16.33 3.88
C ASP A 255 17.58 -15.26 4.49
N THR A 256 17.86 -14.20 3.74
CA THR A 256 18.76 -13.10 4.08
C THR A 256 18.37 -12.38 5.36
N ASP A 257 17.08 -12.27 5.66
CA ASP A 257 16.54 -11.54 6.82
C ASP A 257 15.42 -12.30 7.56
N SER A 258 15.23 -13.59 7.27
CA SER A 258 14.17 -14.40 7.87
C SER A 258 14.60 -15.83 8.17
N LEU A 259 14.01 -16.40 9.22
CA LEU A 259 14.22 -17.79 9.64
C LEU A 259 12.85 -18.47 9.79
N TYR A 260 12.73 -19.66 9.22
CA TYR A 260 11.54 -20.49 9.28
C TYR A 260 11.85 -21.69 10.18
N LEU A 261 10.96 -21.92 11.14
CA LEU A 261 11.19 -22.82 12.26
C LEU A 261 10.11 -23.91 12.31
N VAL A 262 10.45 -25.02 12.95
CA VAL A 262 9.55 -26.11 13.34
C VAL A 262 9.55 -26.14 14.86
N CYS A 263 8.36 -26.02 15.45
CA CYS A 263 8.18 -26.13 16.89
C CYS A 263 8.44 -27.58 17.35
N PRO A 264 9.04 -27.78 18.53
CA PRO A 264 9.14 -29.10 19.13
C PRO A 264 7.75 -29.68 19.45
N GLU A 265 7.63 -31.01 19.46
CA GLU A 265 6.36 -31.71 19.73
C GLU A 265 5.75 -31.32 21.08
N GLU A 266 6.58 -30.94 22.05
CA GLU A 266 6.20 -30.49 23.40
C GLU A 266 5.38 -29.20 23.42
N CYS A 267 5.34 -28.43 22.32
CA CYS A 267 4.56 -27.20 22.19
C CYS A 267 3.13 -27.43 21.68
N PHE A 268 2.76 -28.68 21.37
CA PHE A 268 1.44 -29.08 20.87
C PHE A 268 0.74 -30.00 21.88
#